data_AF-A0A7W1J1B2-F1
#
_entry.id   AF-A0A7W1J1B2-F1
#
_cell.length_a   1.000
_cell.length_b   1.000
_cell.length_c   1.000
_cell.angle_alpha   90.00
_cell.angle_beta   90.00
_cell.angle_gamma   90.00
#
_symmetry.space_group_name_H-M   'P 1'
#
loop_
_entity.id
_entity.type
_entity.pdbx_description
1 polymer ?
#
loop_
_entity_poly.entity_id
_entity_poly.type
_entity_poly.pdbx_seq_one_letter_code
_entity_poly.pdbx_strand_id
1 'polypeptide(L)'
;MEDKPASDIVPVEHLERPPRGSLATFGLFFLGNGEAIRRFAATRHLWLVGLLFTFSAGLAREYDAEDLLAEPWHLLIAPGASWVAATALWLLVQLSGVGRWAWSPVKRVPRLLDSYLAFLGLFWLTAPLAWFYGIPYERLMSAGEAASTNLWTLQLVALWRVVLMIRVLTVIYGIRPVLAGVIVLLFGDVLMLIALSYVPVSIFAIMGGVQLGEAERVLAGAAFIGQFLGTLALIVLALAWLISFADRKRWGWNIATTQVRLAPLMYVAIAVIAWWCLWLPTTQPEQQLRRRIEQAMTTGDLVTGFALLGKHFPADLPPHWYPPPRPDGRKPNLDPLVVLLYLSTQPSTESIQQMYEDKLLNGGLFVHQWDRARILELLTLLEHQRDATRLIHGVDHHEGVLSLLERQAEDETDNAVRERLQTILKQYRK
;
A
#
# COMPACT_ATOMS: atom_id res chain seq x y z
N MET A 1 -18.13 -7.62 69.67
CA MET A 1 -17.11 -8.51 69.10
C MET A 1 -17.81 -9.83 68.87
N GLU A 2 -18.27 -10.04 67.63
CA GLU A 2 -18.99 -11.25 67.21
C GLU A 2 -18.14 -11.88 66.11
N ASP A 3 -17.58 -13.05 66.42
CA ASP A 3 -16.82 -13.89 65.50
C ASP A 3 -17.75 -14.35 64.39
N LYS A 4 -17.54 -13.82 63.17
CA LYS A 4 -18.21 -14.30 61.97
C LYS A 4 -17.53 -15.63 61.56
N PRO A 5 -18.23 -16.78 61.61
CA PRO A 5 -17.65 -18.04 61.22
C PRO A 5 -17.25 -18.00 59.74
N ALA A 6 -16.06 -18.50 59.46
CA ALA A 6 -15.49 -18.70 58.14
C ALA A 6 -16.35 -19.72 57.36
N SER A 7 -17.45 -19.26 56.78
CA SER A 7 -18.29 -20.05 55.89
C SER A 7 -17.61 -20.20 54.55
N ASP A 8 -17.21 -21.44 54.25
CA ASP A 8 -17.27 -22.06 52.93
C ASP A 8 -16.67 -21.27 51.77
N ILE A 9 -15.33 -21.23 51.74
CA ILE A 9 -14.61 -21.16 50.46
C ILE A 9 -14.88 -22.50 49.76
N VAL A 10 -15.97 -22.57 49.01
CA VAL A 10 -16.18 -23.61 48.01
C VAL A 10 -14.95 -23.55 47.10
N PRO A 11 -14.09 -24.58 47.05
CA PRO A 11 -13.06 -24.62 46.02
C PRO A 11 -13.83 -24.62 44.72
N VAL A 12 -13.76 -23.51 43.98
CA VAL A 12 -14.17 -23.49 42.59
C VAL A 12 -13.15 -24.39 41.91
N GLU A 13 -13.42 -25.70 41.93
CA GLU A 13 -12.98 -26.65 40.93
C GLU A 13 -13.51 -26.06 39.61
N HIS A 14 -12.74 -25.12 39.08
CA HIS A 14 -12.84 -24.69 37.72
C HIS A 14 -12.62 -25.96 36.92
N LEU A 15 -13.72 -26.64 36.59
CA LEU A 15 -13.81 -27.71 35.60
C LEU A 15 -12.80 -27.35 34.52
N GLU A 16 -11.66 -28.04 34.55
CA GLU A 16 -10.58 -27.84 33.61
C GLU A 16 -11.15 -28.26 32.27
N ARG A 17 -11.82 -27.31 31.61
CA ARG A 17 -12.37 -27.54 30.28
C ARG A 17 -11.18 -28.02 29.47
N PRO A 18 -11.30 -29.21 28.84
CA PRO A 18 -10.18 -29.81 28.14
C PRO A 18 -9.58 -28.77 27.20
N PRO A 19 -8.25 -28.72 27.07
CA PRO A 19 -7.57 -27.68 26.31
C PRO A 19 -8.19 -27.60 24.91
N ARG A 20 -9.00 -26.55 24.69
CA ARG A 20 -9.62 -26.30 23.39
C ARG A 20 -8.50 -26.31 22.34
N GLY A 21 -8.76 -26.94 21.19
CA GLY A 21 -7.80 -27.01 20.10
C GLY A 21 -7.26 -25.62 19.74
N SER A 22 -6.03 -25.58 19.22
CA SER A 22 -5.36 -24.31 18.88
C SER A 22 -6.13 -23.47 17.87
N LEU A 23 -6.90 -24.11 16.96
CA LEU A 23 -7.79 -23.43 16.02
C LEU A 23 -8.97 -22.73 16.71
N ALA A 24 -9.60 -23.37 17.69
CA ALA A 24 -10.67 -22.74 18.48
C ALA A 24 -10.12 -21.57 19.30
N THR A 25 -8.91 -21.72 19.86
CA THR A 25 -8.22 -20.64 20.58
C THR A 25 -7.89 -19.48 19.63
N PHE A 26 -7.50 -19.77 18.38
CA PHE A 26 -7.23 -18.78 17.35
C PHE A 26 -8.50 -18.02 16.91
N GLY A 27 -9.64 -18.70 16.74
CA GLY A 27 -10.92 -18.02 16.51
C GLY A 27 -11.32 -17.11 17.69
N LEU A 28 -11.15 -17.58 18.93
CA LEU A 28 -11.40 -16.79 20.13
C LEU A 28 -10.46 -15.58 20.26
N PHE A 29 -9.23 -15.67 19.75
CA PHE A 29 -8.30 -14.55 19.70
C PHE A 29 -8.85 -13.41 18.83
N PHE A 30 -9.37 -13.69 17.63
CA PHE A 30 -9.98 -12.65 16.78
C PHE A 30 -11.23 -11.99 17.39
N LEU A 31 -11.93 -12.70 18.28
CA LEU A 31 -13.04 -12.18 19.08
C LEU A 31 -12.58 -11.40 20.34
N GLY A 32 -11.27 -11.20 20.53
CA GLY A 32 -10.75 -10.44 21.66
C GLY A 32 -10.83 -11.16 23.01
N ASN A 33 -10.94 -12.50 23.01
CA ASN A 33 -10.98 -13.28 24.24
C ASN A 33 -9.66 -13.15 25.02
N GLY A 34 -9.74 -12.64 26.26
CA GLY A 34 -8.55 -12.37 27.06
C GLY A 34 -7.74 -13.62 27.42
N GLU A 35 -8.40 -14.77 27.60
CA GLU A 35 -7.70 -16.01 27.91
C GLU A 35 -6.93 -16.56 26.71
N ALA A 36 -7.52 -16.51 25.52
CA ALA A 36 -6.83 -16.88 24.28
C ALA A 36 -5.59 -16.00 24.05
N ILE A 37 -5.72 -14.68 24.23
CA ILE A 37 -4.61 -13.72 24.12
C ILE A 37 -3.47 -14.06 25.10
N ARG A 38 -3.79 -14.32 26.38
CA ARG A 38 -2.77 -14.68 27.39
C ARG A 38 -2.05 -15.99 27.12
N ARG A 39 -2.77 -17.00 26.60
CA ARG A 39 -2.17 -18.29 26.23
C ARG A 39 -1.26 -18.17 25.02
N PHE A 40 -1.65 -17.37 24.02
CA PHE A 40 -0.78 -17.06 22.89
C PHE A 40 0.47 -16.30 23.35
N ALA A 41 0.32 -15.29 24.21
CA ALA A 41 1.46 -14.57 24.78
C ALA A 41 2.43 -15.47 25.55
N ALA A 42 1.93 -16.52 26.23
CA ALA A 42 2.74 -17.50 26.95
C ALA A 42 3.60 -18.38 26.03
N THR A 43 3.31 -18.40 24.72
CA THR A 43 3.85 -19.37 23.78
C THR A 43 5.09 -18.83 23.05
N ARG A 44 6.28 -19.36 23.38
CA ARG A 44 7.59 -18.83 22.96
C ARG A 44 7.79 -18.70 21.44
N HIS A 45 7.26 -19.63 20.66
CA HIS A 45 7.47 -19.71 19.21
C HIS A 45 6.31 -19.13 18.40
N LEU A 46 5.39 -18.39 19.03
CA LEU A 46 4.24 -17.79 18.34
C LEU A 46 4.67 -16.87 17.18
N TRP A 47 5.79 -16.17 17.36
CA TRP A 47 6.33 -15.27 16.33
C TRP A 47 6.65 -15.99 15.01
N LEU A 48 7.01 -17.28 15.02
CA LEU A 48 7.23 -18.05 13.78
C LEU A 48 5.92 -18.27 13.02
N VAL A 49 4.86 -18.66 13.73
CA VAL A 49 3.52 -18.82 13.13
C VAL A 49 3.01 -17.47 12.62
N GLY A 50 3.19 -16.41 13.39
CA GLY A 50 2.87 -15.05 12.97
C GLY A 50 3.63 -14.64 11.71
N LEU A 51 4.94 -14.92 11.63
CA LEU A 51 5.77 -14.61 10.47
C LEU A 51 5.24 -15.30 9.21
N LEU A 52 4.90 -16.59 9.29
CA LEU A 52 4.30 -17.33 8.17
C LEU A 52 2.96 -16.73 7.75
N PHE A 53 2.10 -16.33 8.69
CA PHE A 53 0.87 -15.64 8.35
C PHE A 53 1.12 -14.28 7.68
N THR A 54 2.13 -13.53 8.12
CA THR A 54 2.50 -12.26 7.48
C THR A 54 3.02 -12.47 6.06
N PHE A 55 3.79 -13.54 5.79
CA PHE A 55 4.16 -13.93 4.43
C PHE A 55 2.93 -14.29 3.59
N SER A 56 2.00 -15.07 4.13
CA SER A 56 0.76 -15.42 3.42
C SER A 56 -0.11 -14.20 3.10
N ALA A 57 -0.13 -13.21 3.99
CA ALA A 57 -0.81 -11.95 3.76
C ALA A 57 -0.10 -11.08 2.72
N GLY A 58 1.24 -11.09 2.70
CA GLY A 58 2.03 -10.47 1.64
C GLY A 58 1.75 -11.10 0.27
N LEU A 59 1.70 -12.43 0.20
CA LEU A 59 1.29 -13.17 -1.01
C LEU A 59 -0.09 -12.73 -1.48
N ALA A 60 -1.09 -12.74 -0.60
CA ALA A 60 -2.44 -12.32 -0.95
C ALA A 60 -2.55 -10.85 -1.38
N ARG A 61 -1.62 -9.98 -0.98
CA ARG A 61 -1.63 -8.55 -1.34
C ARG A 61 -0.89 -8.26 -2.65
N GLU A 62 0.21 -8.97 -2.91
CA GLU A 62 1.13 -8.64 -4.00
C GLU A 62 0.99 -9.58 -5.21
N TYR A 63 0.17 -10.64 -5.13
CA TYR A 63 0.08 -11.63 -6.21
C TYR A 63 -0.49 -11.05 -7.53
N ASP A 64 -1.33 -10.03 -7.46
CA ASP A 64 -1.94 -9.37 -8.62
C ASP A 64 -1.20 -8.08 -9.00
N ALA A 65 -0.44 -7.50 -8.07
CA ALA A 65 0.33 -6.27 -8.28
C ALA A 65 1.72 -6.52 -8.88
N GLU A 66 2.44 -7.56 -8.47
CA GLU A 66 3.84 -7.78 -8.84
C GLU A 66 4.12 -9.21 -9.33
N ASP A 67 5.12 -9.37 -10.20
CA ASP A 67 5.61 -10.68 -10.64
C ASP A 67 6.50 -11.30 -9.54
N LEU A 68 5.86 -12.04 -8.64
CA LEU A 68 6.50 -12.62 -7.46
C LEU A 68 7.42 -13.79 -7.79
N LEU A 69 7.22 -14.43 -8.94
CA LEU A 69 8.09 -15.53 -9.39
C LEU A 69 9.47 -14.99 -9.78
N ALA A 70 9.50 -13.83 -10.42
CA ALA A 70 10.72 -13.26 -10.93
C ALA A 70 11.28 -12.14 -10.02
N GLU A 71 10.48 -11.56 -9.12
CA GLU A 71 10.88 -10.61 -8.06
C GLU A 71 10.35 -11.04 -6.68
N PRO A 72 10.83 -12.17 -6.12
CA PRO A 72 10.33 -12.69 -4.83
C PRO A 72 10.64 -11.78 -3.63
N TRP A 73 11.52 -10.80 -3.79
CA TRP A 73 11.88 -9.87 -2.72
C TRP A 73 10.72 -8.96 -2.30
N HIS A 74 9.72 -8.72 -3.17
CA HIS A 74 8.50 -7.98 -2.81
C HIS A 74 7.76 -8.64 -1.63
N LEU A 75 7.85 -9.97 -1.50
CA LEU A 75 7.29 -10.70 -0.36
C LEU A 75 7.93 -10.35 0.99
N LEU A 76 9.12 -9.76 0.99
CA LEU A 76 9.80 -9.31 2.21
C LEU A 76 9.31 -7.95 2.69
N ILE A 77 8.63 -7.17 1.83
CA ILE A 77 8.14 -5.83 2.18
C ILE A 77 7.10 -5.93 3.29
N ALA A 78 6.11 -6.82 3.16
CA ALA A 78 5.05 -7.01 4.17
C ALA A 78 5.58 -7.40 5.57
N PRO A 79 6.41 -8.46 5.73
CA PRO A 79 6.98 -8.79 7.03
C PRO A 79 7.94 -7.72 7.55
N GLY A 80 8.73 -7.08 6.68
CA GLY A 80 9.62 -5.98 7.05
C GLY A 80 8.85 -4.79 7.61
N ALA A 81 7.86 -4.28 6.87
CA ALA A 81 7.01 -3.18 7.30
C ALA A 81 6.25 -3.52 8.59
N SER A 82 5.70 -4.74 8.68
CA SER A 82 4.99 -5.19 9.88
C SER A 82 5.91 -5.34 11.10
N TRP A 83 7.17 -5.71 10.91
CA TRP A 83 8.16 -5.79 11.99
C TRP A 83 8.51 -4.40 12.52
N VAL A 84 8.75 -3.42 11.63
CA VAL A 84 8.97 -2.02 12.00
C VAL A 84 7.77 -1.47 12.76
N ALA A 85 6.56 -1.69 12.24
CA ALA A 85 5.30 -1.28 12.86
C ALA A 85 5.11 -1.87 14.27
N ALA A 86 5.29 -3.18 14.42
CA ALA A 86 5.20 -3.85 15.74
C ALA A 86 6.26 -3.31 16.72
N THR A 87 7.47 -3.06 16.25
CA THR A 87 8.56 -2.54 17.08
C THR A 87 8.28 -1.13 17.55
N ALA A 88 7.82 -0.25 16.67
CA ALA A 88 7.46 1.12 17.01
C ALA A 88 6.31 1.17 18.04
N LEU A 89 5.23 0.38 17.85
CA LEU A 89 4.14 0.30 18.81
C LEU A 89 4.59 -0.29 20.15
N TRP A 90 5.42 -1.34 20.14
CA TRP A 90 5.97 -1.91 21.37
C TRP A 90 6.82 -0.88 22.12
N LEU A 91 7.71 -0.15 21.44
CA LEU A 91 8.51 0.92 22.04
C LEU A 91 7.61 2.00 22.64
N LEU A 92 6.56 2.42 21.95
CA LEU A 92 5.61 3.40 22.46
C LEU A 92 4.97 2.91 23.77
N VAL A 93 4.52 1.65 23.83
CA VAL A 93 3.99 1.02 25.06
C VAL A 93 5.05 0.99 26.17
N GLN A 94 6.31 0.65 25.85
CA GLN A 94 7.40 0.60 26.82
C GLN A 94 7.70 1.98 27.43
N LEU A 95 7.79 3.01 26.57
CA LEU A 95 8.02 4.40 26.97
C LEU A 95 6.89 4.93 27.86
N SER A 96 5.65 4.54 27.58
CA SER A 96 4.46 5.05 28.27
C SER A 96 4.32 4.62 29.73
N GLY A 97 5.04 3.59 30.20
CA GLY A 97 4.89 3.16 31.59
C GLY A 97 5.51 1.83 31.98
N VAL A 98 5.75 0.91 31.02
CA VAL A 98 6.37 -0.39 31.33
C VAL A 98 7.86 -0.25 31.64
N GLY A 99 8.56 0.77 31.12
CA GLY A 99 9.97 1.03 31.46
C GLY A 99 10.22 1.37 32.95
N ARG A 100 9.20 1.83 33.69
CA ARG A 100 9.30 2.10 35.14
C ARG A 100 9.22 0.83 36.01
N TRP A 101 9.08 -0.34 35.38
CA TRP A 101 8.89 -1.63 36.03
C TRP A 101 10.18 -2.22 36.62
N ALA A 102 11.36 -1.73 36.19
CA ALA A 102 12.67 -2.13 36.71
C ALA A 102 12.86 -1.87 38.23
N TRP A 103 11.97 -1.12 38.86
CA TRP A 103 12.04 -0.72 40.28
C TRP A 103 10.97 -1.39 41.15
N SER A 104 10.17 -2.33 40.62
CA SER A 104 9.15 -3.02 41.40
C SER A 104 9.70 -4.31 42.03
N PRO A 105 9.64 -4.48 43.36
CA PRO A 105 10.15 -5.68 44.05
C PRO A 105 9.28 -6.94 43.86
N VAL A 106 8.25 -6.89 43.01
CA VAL A 106 7.25 -7.96 42.87
C VAL A 106 7.40 -8.69 41.53
N LYS A 107 7.84 -9.95 41.62
CA LYS A 107 7.87 -11.04 40.61
C LYS A 107 8.68 -10.79 39.33
N ARG A 108 9.27 -11.89 38.84
CA ARG A 108 10.21 -11.98 37.70
C ARG A 108 9.70 -11.17 36.50
N VAL A 109 10.35 -10.05 36.24
CA VAL A 109 10.21 -9.30 34.99
C VAL A 109 10.67 -10.25 33.86
N PRO A 110 9.81 -10.62 32.88
CA PRO A 110 10.25 -11.28 31.66
C PRO A 110 11.40 -10.50 31.05
N ARG A 111 12.34 -11.20 30.41
CA ARG A 111 13.40 -10.55 29.66
C ARG A 111 12.74 -9.68 28.59
N LEU A 112 13.31 -8.50 28.32
CA LEU A 112 12.76 -7.55 27.34
C LEU A 112 12.48 -8.25 26.00
N LEU A 113 13.39 -9.11 25.56
CA LEU A 113 13.24 -9.91 24.35
C LEU A 113 12.04 -10.86 24.39
N ASP A 114 11.78 -11.54 25.52
CA ASP A 114 10.63 -12.44 25.65
C ASP A 114 9.32 -11.66 25.56
N SER A 115 9.27 -10.47 26.17
CA SER A 115 8.10 -9.58 26.09
C SER A 115 7.87 -9.05 24.66
N TYR A 116 8.96 -8.73 23.96
CA TYR A 116 8.93 -8.26 22.58
C TYR A 116 8.49 -9.37 21.62
N LEU A 117 9.04 -10.58 21.73
CA LEU A 117 8.67 -11.71 20.87
C LEU A 117 7.22 -12.16 21.10
N ALA A 118 6.74 -12.12 22.34
CA ALA A 118 5.33 -12.37 22.63
C ALA A 118 4.42 -11.30 21.98
N PHE A 119 4.78 -10.02 22.11
CA PHE A 119 4.06 -8.92 21.47
C PHE A 119 4.07 -9.03 19.94
N LEU A 120 5.24 -9.25 19.35
CA LEU A 120 5.42 -9.43 17.90
C LEU A 120 4.59 -10.60 17.38
N GLY A 121 4.59 -11.73 18.09
CA GLY A 121 3.76 -12.89 17.77
C GLY A 121 2.27 -12.57 17.77
N LEU A 122 1.76 -11.87 18.79
CA LEU A 122 0.36 -11.43 18.84
C LEU A 122 0.01 -10.42 17.76
N PHE A 123 0.93 -9.50 17.45
CA PHE A 123 0.75 -8.51 16.39
C PHE A 123 0.63 -9.19 15.03
N TRP A 124 1.54 -10.11 14.71
CA TRP A 124 1.51 -10.88 13.46
C TRP A 124 0.37 -11.91 13.40
N LEU A 125 -0.14 -12.38 14.53
CA LEU A 125 -1.33 -13.24 14.56
C LEU A 125 -2.58 -12.55 14.00
N THR A 126 -2.55 -11.21 13.85
CA THR A 126 -3.59 -10.44 13.16
C THR A 126 -3.45 -10.39 11.63
N ALA A 127 -2.33 -10.83 11.07
CA ALA A 127 -2.04 -10.76 9.63
C ALA A 127 -3.08 -11.47 8.74
N PRO A 128 -3.71 -12.59 9.13
CA PRO A 128 -4.72 -13.24 8.29
C PRO A 128 -5.94 -12.38 7.96
N LEU A 129 -6.21 -11.33 8.73
CA LEU A 129 -7.26 -10.36 8.37
C LEU A 129 -6.92 -9.60 7.07
N ALA A 130 -5.66 -9.51 6.70
CA ALA A 130 -5.23 -8.88 5.45
C ALA A 130 -5.46 -9.77 4.22
N TRP A 131 -5.87 -11.04 4.37
CA TRP A 131 -6.27 -11.87 3.23
C TRP A 131 -7.48 -11.30 2.48
N PHE A 132 -8.34 -10.54 3.18
CA PHE A 132 -9.47 -9.85 2.55
C PHE A 132 -9.05 -8.78 1.53
N TYR A 133 -7.79 -8.32 1.57
CA TYR A 133 -7.25 -7.39 0.57
C TYR A 133 -6.89 -8.08 -0.74
N GLY A 134 -6.69 -9.39 -0.72
CA GLY A 134 -6.42 -10.17 -1.93
C GLY A 134 -7.69 -10.52 -2.73
N ILE A 135 -8.81 -9.86 -2.45
CA ILE A 135 -10.03 -10.02 -3.25
C ILE A 135 -9.90 -9.10 -4.46
N PRO A 136 -9.90 -9.63 -5.71
CA PRO A 136 -9.67 -8.84 -6.91
C PRO A 136 -10.93 -8.07 -7.31
N TYR A 137 -11.32 -7.06 -6.52
CA TYR A 137 -12.53 -6.24 -6.77
C TYR A 137 -12.53 -5.61 -8.17
N GLU A 138 -11.35 -5.26 -8.68
CA GLU A 138 -11.14 -4.70 -10.03
C GLU A 138 -11.62 -5.60 -11.17
N ARG A 139 -11.71 -6.92 -10.93
CA ARG A 139 -12.21 -7.89 -11.92
C ARG A 139 -13.71 -8.14 -11.77
N LEU A 140 -14.31 -7.74 -10.66
CA LEU A 140 -15.69 -8.03 -10.30
C LEU A 140 -16.63 -6.82 -10.46
N MET A 141 -16.08 -5.61 -10.45
CA MET A 141 -16.82 -4.35 -10.36
C MET A 141 -16.24 -3.30 -11.30
N SER A 142 -16.99 -2.22 -11.54
CA SER A 142 -16.45 -1.06 -12.25
C SER A 142 -15.32 -0.39 -11.43
N ALA A 143 -14.44 0.37 -12.08
CA ALA A 143 -13.26 0.95 -11.42
C ALA A 143 -13.61 1.82 -10.18
N GLY A 144 -14.66 2.63 -10.26
CA GLY A 144 -15.12 3.44 -9.12
C GLY A 144 -15.68 2.61 -7.97
N GLU A 145 -16.49 1.59 -8.27
CA GLU A 145 -17.05 0.67 -7.27
C GLU A 145 -15.99 -0.23 -6.64
N ALA A 146 -15.03 -0.71 -7.44
CA ALA A 146 -13.89 -1.50 -6.98
C ALA A 146 -13.03 -0.68 -6.00
N ALA A 147 -12.68 0.56 -6.36
CA ALA A 147 -11.94 1.46 -5.49
C ALA A 147 -12.69 1.72 -4.17
N SER A 148 -14.00 2.01 -4.23
CA SER A 148 -14.83 2.23 -3.03
C SER A 148 -14.90 0.99 -2.14
N THR A 149 -15.14 -0.20 -2.72
CA THR A 149 -15.25 -1.47 -1.99
C THR A 149 -13.92 -1.86 -1.36
N ASN A 150 -12.80 -1.63 -2.07
CA ASN A 150 -11.46 -1.82 -1.53
C ASN A 150 -11.21 -0.92 -0.32
N LEU A 151 -11.56 0.38 -0.41
CA LEU A 151 -11.45 1.32 0.71
C LEU A 151 -12.31 0.91 1.92
N TRP A 152 -13.54 0.48 1.71
CA TRP A 152 -14.41 -0.02 2.79
C TRP A 152 -13.83 -1.28 3.46
N THR A 153 -13.30 -2.21 2.65
CA THR A 153 -12.65 -3.42 3.16
C THR A 153 -11.41 -3.07 3.98
N LEU A 154 -10.57 -2.14 3.50
CA LEU A 154 -9.42 -1.59 4.22
C LEU A 154 -9.83 -0.97 5.56
N GLN A 155 -10.89 -0.15 5.58
CA GLN A 155 -11.39 0.46 6.81
C GLN A 155 -11.87 -0.59 7.82
N LEU A 156 -12.66 -1.57 7.38
CA LEU A 156 -13.19 -2.62 8.25
C LEU A 156 -12.07 -3.44 8.89
N VAL A 157 -11.11 -3.89 8.06
CA VAL A 157 -9.97 -4.69 8.54
C VAL A 157 -9.06 -3.87 9.45
N ALA A 158 -8.76 -2.62 9.09
CA ALA A 158 -7.96 -1.72 9.92
C ALA A 158 -8.62 -1.49 11.29
N LEU A 159 -9.93 -1.20 11.32
CA LEU A 159 -10.69 -1.02 12.54
C LEU A 159 -10.66 -2.27 13.42
N TRP A 160 -10.86 -3.45 12.83
CA TRP A 160 -10.77 -4.71 13.57
C TRP A 160 -9.38 -4.88 14.20
N ARG A 161 -8.30 -4.68 13.43
CA ARG A 161 -6.93 -4.78 13.93
C ARG A 161 -6.66 -3.80 15.07
N VAL A 162 -7.14 -2.56 14.97
CA VAL A 162 -7.02 -1.55 16.03
C VAL A 162 -7.73 -2.01 17.30
N VAL A 163 -9.00 -2.40 17.21
CA VAL A 163 -9.79 -2.88 18.36
C VAL A 163 -9.11 -4.10 19.01
N LEU A 164 -8.59 -5.02 18.20
CA LEU A 164 -7.90 -6.20 18.70
C LEU A 164 -6.57 -5.84 19.38
N MET A 165 -5.80 -4.87 18.86
CA MET A 165 -4.56 -4.41 19.51
C MET A 165 -4.80 -3.63 20.79
N ILE A 166 -5.84 -2.80 20.84
CA ILE A 166 -6.30 -2.21 22.11
C ILE A 166 -6.59 -3.32 23.11
N ARG A 167 -7.35 -4.35 22.69
CA ARG A 167 -7.69 -5.48 23.55
C ARG A 167 -6.44 -6.25 24.01
N VAL A 168 -5.50 -6.54 23.12
CA VAL A 168 -4.23 -7.20 23.47
C VAL A 168 -3.46 -6.39 24.52
N LEU A 169 -3.35 -5.07 24.34
CA LEU A 169 -2.68 -4.21 25.32
C LEU A 169 -3.38 -4.21 26.67
N THR A 170 -4.71 -4.13 26.69
CA THR A 170 -5.48 -4.20 27.96
C THR A 170 -5.30 -5.53 28.69
N VAL A 171 -5.22 -6.64 27.95
CA VAL A 171 -5.16 -7.98 28.53
C VAL A 171 -3.75 -8.29 29.02
N ILE A 172 -2.73 -8.03 28.20
CA ILE A 172 -1.34 -8.41 28.50
C ILE A 172 -0.70 -7.45 29.49
N TYR A 173 -0.95 -6.15 29.35
CA TYR A 173 -0.31 -5.12 30.20
C TYR A 173 -1.24 -4.59 31.30
N GLY A 174 -2.53 -4.97 31.30
CA GLY A 174 -3.50 -4.45 32.27
C GLY A 174 -3.80 -2.95 32.08
N ILE A 175 -3.52 -2.41 30.89
CA ILE A 175 -3.72 -0.99 30.58
C ILE A 175 -5.23 -0.71 30.51
N ARG A 176 -5.66 0.48 30.96
CA ARG A 176 -7.05 0.90 30.81
C ARG A 176 -7.41 0.99 29.31
N PRO A 177 -8.59 0.52 28.87
CA PRO A 177 -8.96 0.49 27.45
C PRO A 177 -8.79 1.83 26.73
N VAL A 178 -9.17 2.94 27.37
CA VAL A 178 -9.02 4.29 26.80
C VAL A 178 -7.56 4.62 26.52
N LEU A 179 -6.66 4.33 27.46
CA LEU A 179 -5.24 4.63 27.29
C LEU A 179 -4.58 3.71 26.24
N ALA A 180 -4.94 2.42 26.22
CA ALA A 180 -4.53 1.52 25.16
C ALA A 180 -5.03 2.02 23.79
N GLY A 181 -6.25 2.56 23.73
CA GLY A 181 -6.80 3.27 22.58
C GLY A 181 -5.94 4.43 22.14
N VAL A 182 -5.62 5.35 23.05
CA VAL A 182 -4.76 6.52 22.76
C VAL A 182 -3.42 6.07 22.19
N ILE A 183 -2.76 5.08 22.78
CA ILE A 183 -1.45 4.59 22.31
C ILE A 183 -1.54 3.98 20.90
N VAL A 184 -2.51 3.09 20.67
CA VAL A 184 -2.67 2.40 19.37
C VAL A 184 -3.10 3.37 18.28
N LEU A 185 -4.02 4.30 18.58
CA LEU A 185 -4.46 5.32 17.63
C LEU A 185 -3.34 6.30 17.32
N LEU A 186 -2.60 6.79 18.32
CA LEU A 186 -1.45 7.66 18.13
C LEU A 186 -0.42 7.02 17.19
N PHE A 187 -0.10 5.76 17.44
CA PHE A 187 0.79 4.99 16.59
C PHE A 187 0.27 4.84 15.15
N GLY A 188 -1.01 4.46 14.99
CA GLY A 188 -1.62 4.28 13.67
C GLY A 188 -1.67 5.58 12.87
N ASP A 189 -1.95 6.69 13.55
CA ASP A 189 -2.05 8.03 12.96
C ASP A 189 -0.69 8.56 12.49
N VAL A 190 0.37 8.38 13.30
CA VAL A 190 1.75 8.69 12.88
C VAL A 190 2.14 7.86 11.65
N LEU A 191 1.87 6.55 11.64
CA LEU A 191 2.17 5.72 10.47
C LEU A 191 1.38 6.13 9.23
N MET A 192 0.10 6.47 9.39
CA MET A 192 -0.74 6.95 8.30
C MET A 192 -0.20 8.26 7.71
N LEU A 193 0.14 9.24 8.55
CA LEU A 193 0.69 10.51 8.10
C LEU A 193 2.04 10.36 7.42
N ILE A 194 2.91 9.49 7.93
CA ILE A 194 4.17 9.13 7.25
C ILE A 194 3.86 8.52 5.88
N ALA A 195 2.96 7.53 5.81
CA ALA A 195 2.60 6.91 4.54
C ALA A 195 2.05 7.92 3.53
N LEU A 196 1.13 8.80 3.95
CA LEU A 196 0.58 9.86 3.12
C LEU A 196 1.63 10.87 2.66
N SER A 197 2.68 11.13 3.45
CA SER A 197 3.78 12.02 3.04
C SER A 197 4.65 11.46 1.91
N TYR A 198 4.64 10.14 1.70
CA TYR A 198 5.37 9.46 0.62
C TYR A 198 4.48 9.13 -0.58
N VAL A 199 3.15 9.24 -0.46
CA VAL A 199 2.24 9.10 -1.60
C VAL A 199 2.21 10.45 -2.32
N PRO A 200 2.72 10.54 -3.56
CA PRO A 200 2.64 11.78 -4.33
C PRO A 200 1.19 12.03 -4.73
N VAL A 201 0.42 12.67 -3.84
CA VAL A 201 -0.91 13.19 -4.19
C VAL A 201 -0.66 14.48 -4.96
N SER A 202 -1.07 14.51 -6.23
CA SER A 202 -0.91 15.67 -7.10
C SER A 202 -1.89 16.78 -6.70
N ILE A 203 -1.58 17.49 -5.59
CA ILE A 203 -2.33 18.68 -5.15
C ILE A 203 -2.37 19.71 -6.31
N PHE A 204 -1.31 19.76 -7.10
CA PHE A 204 -1.22 20.60 -8.30
C PHE A 204 -2.22 20.21 -9.41
N ALA A 205 -2.61 18.94 -9.53
CA ALA A 205 -3.61 18.53 -10.54
C ALA A 205 -5.02 19.03 -10.17
N ILE A 206 -5.34 19.07 -8.87
CA ILE A 206 -6.61 19.62 -8.37
C ILE A 206 -6.64 21.14 -8.57
N MET A 207 -5.54 21.85 -8.30
CA MET A 207 -5.46 23.30 -8.48
C MET A 207 -5.33 23.71 -9.95
N GLY A 208 -4.79 22.84 -10.81
CA GLY A 208 -4.62 23.06 -12.25
C GLY A 208 -5.84 22.72 -13.10
N GLY A 209 -6.95 22.28 -12.50
CA GLY A 209 -8.18 21.93 -13.24
C GLY A 209 -8.05 20.68 -14.11
N VAL A 210 -7.04 19.83 -13.87
CA VAL A 210 -6.85 18.58 -14.62
C VAL A 210 -7.95 17.61 -14.23
N GLN A 211 -8.57 16.99 -15.23
CA GLN A 211 -9.61 15.98 -15.02
C GLN A 211 -8.95 14.71 -14.47
N LEU A 212 -8.92 14.58 -13.14
CA LEU A 212 -8.57 13.32 -12.47
C LEU A 212 -9.61 12.25 -12.81
N GLY A 213 -9.14 11.02 -12.98
CA GLY A 213 -10.05 9.87 -13.07
C GLY A 213 -10.92 9.75 -11.81
N GLU A 214 -12.07 9.09 -11.91
CA GLU A 214 -13.00 8.95 -10.77
C GLU A 214 -12.31 8.31 -9.54
N ALA A 215 -11.51 7.27 -9.76
CA ALA A 215 -10.74 6.62 -8.69
C ALA A 215 -9.70 7.55 -8.08
N GLU A 216 -8.97 8.32 -8.89
CA GLU A 216 -7.97 9.29 -8.41
C GLU A 216 -8.61 10.41 -7.59
N ARG A 217 -9.78 10.89 -8.01
CA ARG A 217 -10.54 11.91 -7.28
C ARG A 217 -10.96 11.39 -5.90
N VAL A 218 -11.46 10.15 -5.82
CA VAL A 218 -11.84 9.51 -4.55
C VAL A 218 -10.61 9.33 -3.65
N LEU A 219 -9.50 8.84 -4.20
CA LEU A 219 -8.25 8.65 -3.46
C LEU A 219 -7.66 9.97 -2.96
N ALA A 220 -7.62 11.01 -3.79
CA ALA A 220 -7.11 12.31 -3.41
C ALA A 220 -7.97 12.97 -2.33
N GLY A 221 -9.30 12.86 -2.43
CA GLY A 221 -10.22 13.34 -1.40
C GLY A 221 -10.04 12.61 -0.07
N ALA A 222 -9.92 11.27 -0.11
CA ALA A 222 -9.67 10.47 1.08
C ALA A 222 -8.31 10.78 1.72
N ALA A 223 -7.25 10.97 0.91
CA ALA A 223 -5.92 11.34 1.37
C ALA A 223 -5.92 12.73 2.03
N PHE A 224 -6.56 13.73 1.41
CA PHE A 224 -6.67 15.08 1.96
C PHE A 224 -7.41 15.09 3.32
N ILE A 225 -8.59 14.45 3.37
CA ILE A 225 -9.38 14.34 4.61
C ILE A 225 -8.58 13.59 5.67
N GLY A 226 -7.95 12.48 5.29
CA GLY A 226 -7.11 11.67 6.18
C GLY A 226 -5.93 12.44 6.74
N GLN A 227 -5.23 13.23 5.91
CA GLN A 227 -4.12 14.06 6.35
C GLN A 227 -4.58 15.18 7.29
N PHE A 228 -5.68 15.87 6.97
CA PHE A 228 -6.22 16.94 7.79
C PHE A 228 -6.72 16.43 9.15
N LEU A 229 -7.60 15.42 9.15
CA LEU A 229 -8.15 14.84 10.38
C LEU A 229 -7.07 14.12 11.19
N GLY A 230 -6.15 13.42 10.52
CA GLY A 230 -5.00 12.78 11.18
C GLY A 230 -4.09 13.80 11.85
N THR A 231 -3.77 14.92 11.20
CA THR A 231 -2.95 15.97 11.84
C THR A 231 -3.61 16.53 13.11
N LEU A 232 -4.93 16.75 13.07
CA LEU A 232 -5.67 17.20 14.26
C LEU A 232 -5.74 16.12 15.35
N ALA A 233 -6.02 14.88 14.95
CA ALA A 233 -6.06 13.73 15.86
C ALA A 233 -4.69 13.52 16.54
N LEU A 234 -3.60 13.63 15.79
CA LEU A 234 -2.23 13.50 16.28
C LEU A 234 -1.96 14.45 17.45
N ILE A 235 -2.35 15.72 17.33
CA ILE A 235 -2.15 16.72 18.39
C ILE A 235 -2.92 16.32 19.65
N VAL A 236 -4.18 15.94 19.51
CA VAL A 236 -5.04 15.55 20.65
C VAL A 236 -4.54 14.26 21.30
N LEU A 237 -4.20 13.26 20.50
CA LEU A 237 -3.70 11.96 20.95
C LEU A 237 -2.32 12.07 21.60
N ALA A 238 -1.43 12.90 21.04
CA ALA A 238 -0.12 13.16 21.64
C ALA A 238 -0.25 13.83 23.00
N LEU A 239 -1.14 14.82 23.14
CA LEU A 239 -1.41 15.45 24.43
C LEU A 239 -2.01 14.46 25.44
N ALA A 240 -2.99 13.66 25.03
CA ALA A 240 -3.58 12.61 25.87
C ALA A 240 -2.54 11.58 26.31
N TRP A 241 -1.62 11.21 25.41
CA TRP A 241 -0.49 10.33 25.69
C TRP A 241 0.49 10.96 26.68
N LEU A 242 0.83 12.24 26.53
CA LEU A 242 1.68 12.98 27.47
C LEU A 242 1.06 13.07 28.87
N ILE A 243 -0.25 13.33 28.95
CA ILE A 243 -0.99 13.34 30.23
C ILE A 243 -0.96 11.96 30.90
N SER A 244 -0.92 10.88 30.11
CA SER A 244 -0.90 9.51 30.66
C SER A 244 0.35 9.21 31.50
N PHE A 245 1.47 9.91 31.27
CA PHE A 245 2.68 9.77 32.09
C PHE A 245 2.48 10.18 33.57
N ALA A 246 1.44 10.97 33.84
CA ALA A 246 1.06 11.36 35.20
C ALA A 246 0.32 10.23 35.95
N ASP A 247 -0.31 9.27 35.25
CA ASP A 247 -0.92 8.10 35.90
C ASP A 247 0.20 7.16 36.38
N ARG A 248 0.50 7.22 37.69
CA ARG A 248 1.54 6.39 38.31
C ARG A 248 1.11 4.93 38.54
N LYS A 249 -0.10 4.53 38.13
CA LYS A 249 -0.55 3.14 38.30
C LYS A 249 0.34 2.21 37.47
N ARG A 250 0.98 1.28 38.18
CA ARG A 250 1.88 0.29 37.59
C ARG A 250 1.10 -0.66 36.70
N TRP A 251 1.52 -0.79 35.44
CA TRP A 251 1.00 -1.80 34.52
C TRP A 251 1.61 -3.16 34.86
N GLY A 252 0.82 -4.21 34.69
CA GLY A 252 1.20 -5.57 35.09
C GLY A 252 1.32 -6.47 33.86
N TRP A 253 2.38 -7.26 33.79
CA TRP A 253 2.52 -8.31 32.78
C TRP A 253 1.69 -9.54 33.16
N ASN A 254 0.56 -9.72 32.49
CA ASN A 254 -0.41 -10.78 32.77
C ASN A 254 -0.36 -11.84 31.66
N ILE A 255 0.43 -12.89 31.87
CA ILE A 255 0.53 -14.04 30.97
C ILE A 255 -0.08 -15.29 31.62
N ALA A 256 -0.71 -16.15 30.80
CA ALA A 256 -1.25 -17.42 31.28
C ALA A 256 -0.12 -18.41 31.59
N THR A 257 -0.36 -19.33 32.53
CA THR A 257 0.56 -20.44 32.81
C THR A 257 0.57 -21.50 31.71
N THR A 258 -0.52 -21.57 30.93
CA THR A 258 -0.71 -22.59 29.89
C THR A 258 -0.37 -22.06 28.50
N GLN A 259 0.41 -22.84 27.75
CA GLN A 259 0.80 -22.54 26.38
C GLN A 259 -0.17 -23.18 25.37
N VAL A 260 -0.24 -22.60 24.17
CA VAL A 260 -1.00 -23.17 23.05
C VAL A 260 -0.11 -24.13 22.27
N ARG A 261 -0.67 -25.27 21.83
CA ARG A 261 -0.01 -26.15 20.86
C ARG A 261 0.03 -25.48 19.49
N LEU A 262 1.21 -25.09 19.02
CA LEU A 262 1.36 -24.36 17.76
C LEU A 262 1.21 -25.23 16.50
N ALA A 263 1.45 -26.54 16.58
CA ALA A 263 1.54 -27.41 15.41
C ALA A 263 0.35 -27.28 14.43
N PRO A 264 -0.93 -27.28 14.88
CA PRO A 264 -2.04 -27.14 13.93
C PRO A 264 -2.08 -25.77 13.23
N LEU A 265 -1.71 -24.68 13.91
CA LEU A 265 -1.65 -23.36 13.28
C LEU A 265 -0.48 -23.27 12.30
N MET A 266 0.64 -23.90 12.62
CA MET A 266 1.79 -23.98 11.73
C MET A 266 1.45 -24.77 10.46
N TYR A 267 0.72 -25.89 10.56
CA TYR A 267 0.23 -26.62 9.39
C TYR A 267 -0.71 -25.78 8.54
N VAL A 268 -1.63 -25.01 9.16
CA VAL A 268 -2.51 -24.10 8.42
C VAL A 268 -1.70 -23.02 7.70
N ALA A 269 -0.76 -22.36 8.38
CA ALA A 269 0.07 -21.32 7.78
C ALA A 269 0.92 -21.85 6.60
N ILE A 270 1.55 -23.02 6.77
CA ILE A 270 2.31 -23.68 5.71
C ILE A 270 1.40 -24.08 4.56
N ALA A 271 0.22 -24.66 4.83
CA ALA A 271 -0.72 -25.07 3.81
C ALA A 271 -1.21 -23.87 2.98
N VAL A 272 -1.48 -22.72 3.60
CA VAL A 272 -1.88 -21.50 2.89
C VAL A 272 -0.74 -20.97 2.00
N ILE A 273 0.50 -20.95 2.49
CA ILE A 273 1.65 -20.54 1.66
C ILE A 273 1.86 -21.52 0.50
N ALA A 274 1.83 -22.83 0.77
CA ALA A 274 1.98 -23.86 -0.25
C ALA A 274 0.88 -23.77 -1.31
N TRP A 275 -0.36 -23.49 -0.89
CA TRP A 275 -1.48 -23.22 -1.80
C TRP A 275 -1.18 -22.03 -2.71
N TRP A 276 -0.74 -20.90 -2.16
CA TRP A 276 -0.34 -19.75 -2.99
C TRP A 276 0.80 -20.10 -3.94
N CYS A 277 1.87 -20.76 -3.48
CA CYS A 277 2.99 -21.16 -4.34
C CYS A 277 2.56 -22.08 -5.49
N LEU A 278 1.57 -22.95 -5.27
CA LEU A 278 1.01 -23.81 -6.31
C LEU A 278 0.20 -23.03 -7.35
N TRP A 279 -0.52 -21.99 -6.92
CA TRP A 279 -1.39 -21.19 -7.80
C TRP A 279 -0.68 -20.04 -8.51
N LEU A 280 0.41 -19.49 -7.94
CA LEU A 280 1.12 -18.34 -8.49
C LEU A 280 1.45 -18.44 -10.00
N PRO A 281 1.97 -19.58 -10.52
CA PRO A 281 2.26 -19.70 -11.96
C PRO A 281 1.04 -19.53 -12.86
N THR A 282 -0.15 -19.88 -12.35
CA THR A 282 -1.41 -19.77 -13.10
C THR A 282 -2.07 -18.40 -12.96
N THR A 283 -1.83 -17.70 -11.85
CA THR A 283 -2.45 -16.40 -11.58
C THR A 283 -1.62 -15.22 -12.06
N GLN A 284 -0.36 -15.42 -12.47
CA GLN A 284 0.56 -14.33 -12.86
C GLN A 284 0.95 -14.19 -14.35
N PRO A 285 0.23 -14.72 -15.36
CA PRO A 285 0.66 -14.54 -16.75
C PRO A 285 0.62 -13.06 -17.20
N GLU A 286 -0.37 -12.29 -16.74
CA GLU A 286 -0.52 -10.87 -17.06
C GLU A 286 0.65 -10.04 -16.47
N GLN A 287 1.05 -10.33 -15.24
CA GLN A 287 2.15 -9.66 -14.53
C GLN A 287 3.51 -10.00 -15.18
N GLN A 288 3.69 -11.25 -15.61
CA GLN A 288 4.88 -11.63 -16.37
C GLN A 288 4.95 -10.92 -17.72
N LEU A 289 3.82 -10.79 -18.44
CA LEU A 289 3.76 -10.06 -19.70
C LEU A 289 4.08 -8.58 -19.48
N ARG A 290 3.46 -7.94 -18.48
CA ARG A 290 3.75 -6.57 -18.04
C ARG A 290 5.24 -6.38 -17.84
N ARG A 291 5.85 -7.22 -17.00
CA ARG A 291 7.28 -7.15 -16.67
C ARG A 291 8.15 -7.27 -17.91
N ARG A 292 7.86 -8.20 -18.83
CA ARG A 292 8.65 -8.37 -20.07
C ARG A 292 8.60 -7.12 -20.94
N ILE A 293 7.42 -6.50 -21.08
CA ILE A 293 7.26 -5.26 -21.84
C ILE A 293 8.03 -4.12 -21.16
N GLU A 294 7.87 -3.95 -19.85
CA GLU A 294 8.55 -2.91 -19.07
C GLU A 294 10.07 -3.09 -19.07
N GLN A 295 10.55 -4.33 -18.98
CA GLN A 295 11.98 -4.64 -19.03
C GLN A 295 12.55 -4.28 -20.40
N ALA A 296 11.89 -4.67 -21.50
CA ALA A 296 12.32 -4.33 -22.86
C ALA A 296 12.38 -2.80 -23.06
N MET A 297 11.34 -2.09 -22.62
CA MET A 297 11.29 -0.63 -22.65
C MET A 297 12.36 0.02 -21.78
N THR A 298 12.66 -0.55 -20.61
CA THR A 298 13.69 -0.04 -19.69
C THR A 298 15.11 -0.25 -20.21
N THR A 299 15.35 -1.34 -20.94
CA THR A 299 16.64 -1.59 -21.59
C THR A 299 16.83 -0.81 -22.90
N GLY A 300 15.85 -0.01 -23.31
CA GLY A 300 15.86 0.75 -24.58
C GLY A 300 15.51 -0.08 -25.81
N ASP A 301 15.08 -1.34 -25.63
CA ASP A 301 14.60 -2.20 -26.72
C ASP A 301 13.10 -1.94 -26.96
N LEU A 302 12.82 -0.75 -27.51
CA LEU A 302 11.47 -0.31 -27.83
C LEU A 302 10.81 -1.23 -28.88
N VAL A 303 11.60 -1.79 -29.80
CA VAL A 303 11.11 -2.70 -30.85
C VAL A 303 10.46 -3.92 -30.23
N THR A 304 11.17 -4.61 -29.33
CA THR A 304 10.63 -5.78 -28.65
C THR A 304 9.47 -5.41 -27.73
N GLY A 305 9.57 -4.28 -27.01
CA GLY A 305 8.51 -3.81 -26.12
C GLY A 305 7.18 -3.58 -26.85
N PHE A 306 7.21 -2.85 -27.98
CA PHE A 306 6.01 -2.57 -28.77
C PHE A 306 5.52 -3.78 -29.57
N ALA A 307 6.42 -4.63 -30.06
CA ALA A 307 6.03 -5.87 -30.71
C ALA A 307 5.28 -6.81 -29.75
N LEU A 308 5.74 -6.91 -28.50
CA LEU A 308 5.03 -7.64 -27.45
C LEU A 308 3.70 -6.98 -27.12
N LEU A 309 3.67 -5.66 -26.92
CA LEU A 309 2.44 -4.94 -26.62
C LEU A 309 1.38 -5.09 -27.75
N GLY A 310 1.79 -5.02 -29.02
CA GLY A 310 0.90 -5.14 -30.18
C GLY A 310 0.41 -6.56 -30.46
N LYS A 311 1.07 -7.57 -29.90
CA LYS A 311 0.65 -8.98 -30.01
C LYS A 311 -0.48 -9.33 -29.05
N HIS A 312 -0.66 -8.55 -28.00
CA HIS A 312 -1.56 -8.85 -26.89
C HIS A 312 -2.72 -7.87 -26.82
N PHE A 313 -3.90 -8.37 -26.41
CA PHE A 313 -5.06 -7.52 -26.20
C PHE A 313 -4.94 -6.77 -24.86
N PRO A 314 -5.63 -5.63 -24.69
CA PRO A 314 -5.69 -4.94 -23.40
C PRO A 314 -6.12 -5.83 -22.22
N ALA A 315 -6.94 -6.85 -22.49
CA ALA A 315 -7.40 -7.81 -21.48
C ALA A 315 -6.33 -8.84 -21.05
N ASP A 316 -5.24 -8.99 -21.82
CA ASP A 316 -4.10 -9.86 -21.47
C ASP A 316 -3.14 -9.18 -20.48
N LEU A 317 -3.40 -7.92 -20.13
CA LEU A 317 -2.56 -7.07 -19.30
C LEU A 317 -3.25 -6.80 -17.96
N PRO A 318 -2.49 -6.51 -16.88
CA PRO A 318 -3.10 -6.29 -15.58
C PRO A 318 -4.10 -5.11 -15.62
N PRO A 319 -5.24 -5.23 -14.92
CA PRO A 319 -6.17 -4.11 -14.82
C PRO A 319 -5.44 -2.91 -14.20
N HIS A 320 -5.63 -1.72 -14.79
CA HIS A 320 -4.96 -0.46 -14.41
C HIS A 320 -3.48 -0.36 -14.77
N TRP A 321 -2.93 -1.35 -15.49
CA TRP A 321 -1.60 -1.18 -16.01
C TRP A 321 -1.56 -0.09 -17.08
N TYR A 322 -0.73 0.92 -16.82
CA TYR A 322 -0.43 1.97 -17.78
C TYR A 322 0.99 1.74 -18.32
N PRO A 323 1.16 1.48 -19.63
CA PRO A 323 2.49 1.19 -20.15
C PRO A 323 3.42 2.41 -19.98
N PRO A 324 4.74 2.23 -19.92
CA PRO A 324 5.66 3.36 -19.86
C PRO A 324 5.55 4.28 -21.09
N PRO A 325 5.77 5.60 -20.97
CA PRO A 325 6.08 6.30 -19.72
C PRO A 325 4.85 6.54 -18.86
N ARG A 326 5.08 6.62 -17.54
CA ARG A 326 4.04 6.83 -16.54
C ARG A 326 4.06 8.28 -16.04
N PRO A 327 2.90 8.87 -15.71
CA PRO A 327 2.83 10.24 -15.18
C PRO A 327 3.56 10.42 -13.84
N ASP A 328 3.69 9.34 -13.07
CA ASP A 328 4.34 9.34 -11.76
C ASP A 328 5.88 9.37 -11.82
N GLY A 329 6.46 9.44 -13.03
CA GLY A 329 7.91 9.50 -13.24
C GLY A 329 8.65 8.22 -12.87
N ARG A 330 7.95 7.11 -12.60
CA ARG A 330 8.60 5.83 -12.37
C ARG A 330 9.30 5.36 -13.64
N LYS A 331 10.46 4.73 -13.47
CA LYS A 331 11.23 4.18 -14.59
C LYS A 331 10.42 3.09 -15.33
N PRO A 332 10.57 2.99 -16.66
CA PRO A 332 11.44 3.80 -17.49
C PRO A 332 10.83 5.16 -17.84
N ASN A 333 11.66 6.21 -17.71
CA ASN A 333 11.27 7.57 -18.09
C ASN A 333 11.50 7.71 -19.61
N LEU A 334 10.60 7.13 -20.39
CA LEU A 334 10.57 7.32 -21.83
C LEU A 334 9.93 8.66 -22.15
N ASP A 335 10.42 9.34 -23.18
CA ASP A 335 9.71 10.51 -23.67
C ASP A 335 8.50 10.08 -24.50
N PRO A 336 7.27 10.53 -24.17
CA PRO A 336 6.09 10.23 -24.98
C PRO A 336 6.26 10.60 -26.47
N LEU A 337 6.97 11.70 -26.78
CA LEU A 337 7.23 12.12 -28.16
C LEU A 337 8.14 11.13 -28.89
N VAL A 338 9.21 10.68 -28.23
CA VAL A 338 10.12 9.68 -28.80
C VAL A 338 9.39 8.37 -29.06
N VAL A 339 8.48 7.97 -28.15
CA VAL A 339 7.64 6.79 -28.34
C VAL A 339 6.71 6.95 -29.54
N LEU A 340 6.01 8.07 -29.66
CA LEU A 340 5.10 8.31 -30.77
C LEU A 340 5.82 8.40 -32.12
N LEU A 341 7.01 9.01 -32.14
CA LEU A 341 7.87 9.06 -33.31
C LEU A 341 8.36 7.66 -33.70
N TYR A 342 8.70 6.83 -32.72
CA TYR A 342 9.04 5.45 -32.97
C TYR A 342 7.84 4.68 -33.57
N LEU A 343 6.65 4.83 -32.98
CA LEU A 343 5.42 4.16 -33.42
C LEU A 343 4.95 4.60 -34.81
N SER A 344 5.21 5.85 -35.21
CA SER A 344 4.84 6.35 -36.56
C SER A 344 5.71 5.76 -37.67
N THR A 345 6.92 5.28 -37.34
CA THR A 345 7.82 4.63 -38.30
C THR A 345 7.61 3.11 -38.42
N GLN A 346 6.85 2.51 -37.50
CA GLN A 346 6.61 1.08 -37.46
C GLN A 346 5.15 0.76 -37.84
N PRO A 347 4.87 -0.42 -38.43
CA PRO A 347 3.51 -0.92 -38.54
C PRO A 347 2.99 -1.30 -37.15
N SER A 348 2.62 -0.30 -36.35
CA SER A 348 2.02 -0.48 -35.04
C SER A 348 0.50 -0.64 -35.15
N THR A 349 -0.10 -1.28 -34.15
CA THR A 349 -1.56 -1.33 -34.05
C THR A 349 -2.08 0.06 -33.69
N GLU A 350 -3.05 0.56 -34.45
CA GLU A 350 -3.71 1.87 -34.27
C GLU A 350 -4.12 2.14 -32.81
N SER A 351 -4.53 1.10 -32.09
CA SER A 351 -4.87 1.16 -30.66
C SER A 351 -3.71 1.57 -29.73
N ILE A 352 -2.47 1.12 -30.00
CA ILE A 352 -1.29 1.50 -29.21
C ILE A 352 -0.98 2.96 -29.49
N GLN A 353 -0.97 3.35 -30.76
CA GLN A 353 -0.71 4.72 -31.14
C GLN A 353 -1.71 5.68 -30.48
N GLN A 354 -3.00 5.39 -30.58
CA GLN A 354 -4.06 6.16 -29.93
C GLN A 354 -3.86 6.23 -28.41
N MET A 355 -3.46 5.11 -27.77
CA MET A 355 -3.15 5.11 -26.35
C MET A 355 -2.05 6.13 -26.02
N TYR A 356 -0.94 6.15 -26.75
CA TYR A 356 0.18 7.08 -26.54
C TYR A 356 -0.15 8.53 -26.90
N GLU A 357 -1.00 8.75 -27.91
CA GLU A 357 -1.56 10.07 -28.21
C GLU A 357 -2.38 10.58 -27.03
N ASP A 358 -3.28 9.75 -26.50
CA ASP A 358 -4.07 10.09 -25.32
C ASP A 358 -3.15 10.36 -24.10
N LYS A 359 -1.99 9.69 -23.98
CA LYS A 359 -1.00 10.03 -22.95
C LYS A 359 -0.35 11.38 -23.17
N LEU A 360 0.01 11.70 -24.41
CA LEU A 360 0.61 12.98 -24.75
C LEU A 360 -0.36 14.12 -24.44
N LEU A 361 -1.65 13.91 -24.74
CA LEU A 361 -2.72 14.89 -24.54
C LEU A 361 -3.13 15.03 -23.08
N ASN A 362 -3.29 13.93 -22.34
CA ASN A 362 -3.80 13.94 -20.96
C ASN A 362 -2.71 13.96 -19.89
N GLY A 363 -1.54 13.38 -20.19
CA GLY A 363 -0.49 13.12 -19.22
C GLY A 363 0.33 14.34 -18.84
N GLY A 364 0.14 15.45 -19.55
CA GLY A 364 0.77 16.73 -19.29
C GLY A 364 2.29 16.64 -19.33
N LEU A 365 2.90 17.11 -20.42
CA LEU A 365 4.35 17.31 -20.53
C LEU A 365 4.86 18.44 -19.59
N PHE A 366 4.16 18.69 -18.47
CA PHE A 366 4.32 19.77 -17.48
C PHE A 366 5.74 19.93 -16.91
N VAL A 367 6.66 18.98 -17.17
CA VAL A 367 8.00 18.97 -16.57
C VAL A 367 9.12 19.14 -17.61
N HIS A 368 8.80 19.20 -18.91
CA HIS A 368 9.83 19.34 -19.94
C HIS A 368 9.82 20.72 -20.56
N GLN A 369 10.96 21.41 -20.43
CA GLN A 369 11.20 22.66 -21.15
C GLN A 369 11.19 22.36 -22.64
N TRP A 370 10.30 23.03 -23.39
CA TRP A 370 10.28 22.99 -24.85
C TRP A 370 11.55 23.63 -25.39
N ASP A 371 12.59 22.83 -25.56
CA ASP A 371 13.80 23.24 -26.26
C ASP A 371 13.65 23.01 -27.77
N ARG A 372 14.63 23.54 -28.51
CA ARG A 372 14.67 23.42 -29.97
C ARG A 372 14.62 21.95 -30.43
N ALA A 373 15.25 21.03 -29.71
CA ALA A 373 15.30 19.62 -30.09
C ALA A 373 13.91 18.97 -30.01
N ARG A 374 13.17 19.18 -28.92
CA ARG A 374 11.80 18.69 -28.75
C ARG A 374 10.83 19.28 -29.76
N ILE A 375 10.99 20.56 -30.10
CA ILE A 375 10.19 21.19 -31.16
C ILE A 375 10.42 20.46 -32.49
N LEU A 376 11.67 20.19 -32.86
CA LEU A 376 11.99 19.45 -34.08
C LEU A 376 11.45 18.02 -34.08
N GLU A 377 11.49 17.33 -32.93
CA GLU A 377 10.89 16.00 -32.76
C GLU A 377 9.37 16.05 -32.95
N LEU A 378 8.70 17.04 -32.37
CA LEU A 378 7.25 17.25 -32.54
C LEU A 378 6.90 17.54 -34.00
N LEU A 379 7.65 18.39 -34.70
CA LEU A 379 7.40 18.66 -36.12
C LEU A 379 7.53 17.39 -36.96
N THR A 380 8.57 16.59 -36.68
CA THR A 380 8.78 15.32 -37.36
C THR A 380 7.63 14.36 -37.09
N LEU A 381 7.13 14.30 -35.85
CA LEU A 381 5.95 13.51 -35.52
C LEU A 381 4.71 13.98 -36.30
N LEU A 382 4.43 15.29 -36.30
CA LEU A 382 3.27 15.87 -37.00
C LEU A 382 3.29 15.60 -38.51
N GLU A 383 4.46 15.54 -39.13
CA GLU A 383 4.59 15.22 -40.56
C GLU A 383 4.26 13.75 -40.89
N HIS A 384 4.50 12.83 -39.94
CA HIS A 384 4.23 11.41 -40.12
C HIS A 384 2.83 11.00 -39.65
N GLN A 385 2.16 11.87 -38.91
CA GLN A 385 0.87 11.56 -38.29
C GLN A 385 -0.32 11.82 -39.22
N ARG A 386 -1.24 10.85 -39.29
CA ARG A 386 -2.48 10.99 -40.09
C ARG A 386 -3.44 12.01 -39.50
N ASP A 387 -3.50 12.11 -38.18
CA ASP A 387 -4.39 13.03 -37.44
C ASP A 387 -3.58 14.06 -36.63
N ALA A 388 -2.62 14.69 -37.30
CA ALA A 388 -1.77 15.70 -36.70
C ALA A 388 -2.57 16.94 -36.21
N THR A 389 -3.76 17.19 -36.75
CA THR A 389 -4.69 18.24 -36.29
C THR A 389 -5.18 17.98 -34.88
N ARG A 390 -5.63 16.76 -34.56
CA ARG A 390 -6.07 16.41 -33.21
C ARG A 390 -4.92 16.54 -32.21
N LEU A 391 -3.73 16.06 -32.59
CA LEU A 391 -2.54 16.12 -31.74
C LEU A 391 -2.17 17.58 -31.42
N ILE A 392 -2.10 18.45 -32.43
CA ILE A 392 -1.69 19.84 -32.23
C ILE A 392 -2.70 20.62 -31.40
N HIS A 393 -4.01 20.44 -31.62
CA HIS A 393 -5.03 21.15 -30.85
C HIS A 393 -5.06 20.69 -29.40
N GLY A 394 -4.92 19.39 -29.15
CA GLY A 394 -4.88 18.88 -27.79
C GLY A 394 -3.64 19.36 -27.04
N VAL A 395 -2.46 19.34 -27.67
CA VAL A 395 -1.23 19.86 -27.06
C VAL A 395 -1.30 21.38 -26.87
N ASP A 396 -1.81 22.13 -27.85
CA ASP A 396 -1.94 23.59 -27.76
C ASP A 396 -2.91 24.03 -26.65
N HIS A 397 -4.01 23.31 -26.48
CA HIS A 397 -4.98 23.59 -25.41
C HIS A 397 -4.35 23.53 -24.02
N HIS A 398 -3.38 22.63 -23.83
CA HIS A 398 -2.72 22.45 -22.54
C HIS A 398 -1.48 23.35 -22.36
N GLU A 399 -0.73 23.61 -23.45
CA GLU A 399 0.63 24.16 -23.32
C GLU A 399 0.89 25.43 -24.15
N GLY A 400 -0.09 25.88 -24.95
CA GLY A 400 0.10 27.00 -25.86
C GLY A 400 1.20 26.74 -26.89
N VAL A 401 1.38 25.48 -27.31
CA VAL A 401 2.46 25.06 -28.22
C VAL A 401 2.45 25.84 -29.52
N LEU A 402 1.30 26.28 -30.05
CA LEU A 402 1.30 27.13 -31.25
C LEU A 402 2.06 28.44 -31.01
N SER A 403 1.90 29.06 -29.83
CA SER A 403 2.63 30.29 -29.49
C SER A 403 4.14 30.05 -29.32
N LEU A 404 4.53 28.86 -28.84
CA LEU A 404 5.93 28.45 -28.75
C LEU A 404 6.53 28.20 -30.13
N LEU A 405 5.79 27.53 -31.01
CA LEU A 405 6.18 27.31 -32.40
C LEU A 405 6.31 28.63 -33.17
N GLU A 406 5.42 29.60 -32.93
CA GLU A 406 5.51 30.95 -33.50
C GLU A 406 6.79 31.66 -33.06
N ARG A 407 7.07 31.72 -31.76
CA ARG A 407 8.30 32.31 -31.22
C ARG A 407 9.55 31.62 -31.75
N GLN A 408 9.54 30.28 -31.78
CA GLN A 408 10.67 29.53 -32.31
C GLN A 408 10.87 29.80 -33.80
N ALA A 409 9.81 29.97 -34.59
CA ALA A 409 9.93 30.30 -36.02
C ALA A 409 10.56 31.68 -36.26
N GLU A 410 10.23 32.66 -35.41
CA GLU A 410 10.83 34.00 -35.44
C GLU A 410 12.33 33.94 -35.12
N ASP A 411 12.69 33.20 -34.07
CA ASP A 411 14.07 33.09 -33.57
C ASP A 411 14.95 32.12 -34.38
N GLU A 412 14.36 31.21 -35.17
CA GLU A 412 15.10 30.18 -35.88
C GLU A 412 15.94 30.73 -37.04
N THR A 413 17.25 30.48 -37.01
CA THR A 413 18.19 30.99 -38.01
C THR A 413 18.28 30.11 -39.25
N ASP A 414 17.90 28.84 -39.14
CA ASP A 414 17.83 27.91 -40.27
C ASP A 414 16.54 28.14 -41.09
N ASN A 415 16.70 28.66 -42.31
CA ASN A 415 15.57 28.95 -43.20
C ASN A 415 14.70 27.71 -43.49
N ALA A 416 15.28 26.51 -43.56
CA ALA A 416 14.51 25.30 -43.85
C ALA A 416 13.60 24.91 -42.67
N VAL A 417 14.12 25.01 -41.45
CA VAL A 417 13.34 24.76 -40.23
C VAL A 417 12.27 25.84 -40.05
N ARG A 418 12.62 27.10 -40.28
CA ARG A 418 11.68 28.23 -40.24
C ARG A 418 10.53 28.04 -41.24
N GLU A 419 10.82 27.63 -42.47
CA GLU A 419 9.79 27.39 -43.50
C GLU A 419 8.87 26.21 -43.14
N ARG A 420 9.43 25.11 -42.57
CA ARG A 420 8.64 24.00 -42.05
C ARG A 420 7.70 24.44 -40.93
N LEU A 421 8.22 25.19 -39.95
CA LEU A 421 7.44 25.77 -38.86
C LEU A 421 6.29 26.65 -39.38
N GLN A 422 6.59 27.58 -40.30
CA GLN A 422 5.59 28.46 -40.88
C GLN A 422 4.51 27.70 -41.68
N THR A 423 4.90 26.63 -42.37
CA THR A 423 3.95 25.78 -43.12
C THR A 423 2.99 25.08 -42.18
N ILE A 424 3.49 24.48 -41.11
CA ILE A 424 2.70 23.82 -40.06
C ILE A 424 1.78 24.83 -39.37
N LEU A 425 2.30 25.98 -38.94
CA LEU A 425 1.50 27.05 -38.33
C LEU A 425 0.36 27.52 -39.25
N LYS A 426 0.63 27.69 -40.55
CA LYS A 426 -0.39 28.07 -41.53
C LYS A 426 -1.45 26.99 -41.75
N GLN A 427 -1.07 25.72 -41.66
CA GLN A 427 -1.98 24.59 -41.80
C GLN A 427 -2.96 24.52 -40.62
N TYR A 428 -2.50 24.74 -39.39
CA TYR A 428 -3.31 24.54 -38.17
C TYR A 428 -3.98 25.81 -37.62
N ARG A 429 -3.69 26.99 -38.18
CA ARG A 429 -4.41 28.24 -37.87
C ARG A 429 -5.72 28.40 -38.64
N LYS A 430 -5.93 27.56 -39.68
CA LYS A 430 -7.16 27.50 -40.46
C LYS A 430 -8.13 26.54 -39.80
#